data_AF-E4RMZ7-F1
#
_entry.id   AF-E4RMZ7-F1
#
_cell.length_a   1.000
_cell.length_b   1.000
_cell.length_c   1.000
_cell.angle_alpha   90.00
_cell.angle_beta   90.00
_cell.angle_gamma   90.00
#
_symmetry.space_group_name_H-M   'P 1'
#
loop_
_entity.id
_entity.type
_entity.pdbx_description
1 polymer ?
#
loop_
_entity_poly.entity_id
_entity_poly.type
_entity_poly.pdbx_seq_one_letter_code
_entity_poly.pdbx_strand_id
1 'polypeptide(L)'
;MKDKNKIKEVLENTEILLEPEDLISTSHDTTLHYFVLSEPYYLEEFPEEGPETKVREGKITWEKPKLLTPDYMINMSGFSGEAKKAMQMIANENPDLAGLLYKMNYRKQSISTFTISRELEKAQEEIENERINDEDNLTVIIKGVDELWDVSLMKFIQSLMLKSAYKSQLPYYEEKGYLSTDEEGYSVVTRNLEGLPIAASEEIERMFEMVKKGEEDPAKLKRELDRWGVFNAYQDRFFDLFKED
;
A
#
# COMPACT_ATOMS: atom_id res chain seq x y z
N MET A 1 13.36 -24.15 12.86
CA MET A 1 12.11 -24.48 13.58
C MET A 1 11.86 -23.53 14.76
N LYS A 2 12.87 -23.23 15.59
CA LYS A 2 12.76 -22.31 16.74
C LYS A 2 12.29 -20.89 16.34
N ASP A 3 12.83 -20.34 15.26
CA ASP A 3 12.48 -18.97 14.80
C ASP A 3 11.05 -18.86 14.25
N LYS A 4 10.54 -19.92 13.59
CA LYS A 4 9.16 -19.94 13.09
C LYS A 4 8.14 -19.88 14.22
N ASN A 5 8.41 -20.56 15.34
CA ASN A 5 7.52 -20.55 16.49
C ASN A 5 7.52 -19.16 17.18
N LYS A 6 8.69 -18.53 17.32
CA LYS A 6 8.81 -17.18 17.87
C LYS A 6 8.08 -16.13 17.00
N ILE A 7 8.20 -16.22 15.68
CA ILE A 7 7.45 -15.35 14.75
C ILE A 7 5.94 -15.55 14.91
N LYS A 8 5.48 -16.81 15.00
CA LYS A 8 4.06 -17.12 15.17
C LYS A 8 3.51 -16.54 16.47
N GLU A 9 4.24 -16.69 17.57
CA GLU A 9 3.88 -16.13 18.87
C GLU A 9 3.78 -14.60 18.83
N VAL A 10 4.73 -13.90 18.18
CA VAL A 10 4.65 -12.44 18.00
C VAL A 10 3.43 -12.06 17.16
N LEU A 11 3.14 -12.80 16.08
CA LEU A 11 1.93 -12.57 15.29
C LEU A 11 0.66 -12.76 16.11
N GLU A 12 0.61 -13.73 17.02
CA GLU A 12 -0.55 -13.96 17.90
C GLU A 12 -0.68 -12.87 18.98
N ASN A 13 0.44 -12.44 19.57
CA ASN A 13 0.50 -11.48 20.69
C ASN A 13 0.60 -10.00 20.27
N THR A 14 0.68 -9.69 18.97
CA THR A 14 0.63 -8.30 18.49
C THR A 14 -0.75 -7.71 18.77
N GLU A 15 -0.77 -6.63 19.54
CA GLU A 15 -1.96 -5.92 20.01
C GLU A 15 -1.96 -4.49 19.47
N ILE A 16 -3.13 -4.01 19.01
CA ILE A 16 -3.30 -2.64 18.54
C ILE A 16 -3.90 -1.83 19.69
N LEU A 17 -3.12 -0.86 20.20
CA LEU A 17 -3.52 -0.01 21.32
C LEU A 17 -4.35 1.18 20.85
N LEU A 18 -4.02 1.71 19.67
CA LEU A 18 -4.76 2.77 18.98
C LEU A 18 -4.93 2.38 17.51
N GLU A 19 -6.17 2.24 17.05
CA GLU A 19 -6.46 2.05 15.62
C GLU A 19 -6.51 3.40 14.90
N PRO A 20 -6.07 3.47 13.63
CA PRO A 20 -6.31 4.64 12.81
C PRO A 20 -7.81 4.80 12.54
N GLU A 21 -8.26 6.06 12.49
CA GLU A 21 -9.64 6.41 12.19
C GLU A 21 -9.96 6.25 10.71
N ASP A 22 -8.97 6.56 9.86
CA ASP A 22 -9.08 6.52 8.41
C ASP A 22 -8.49 5.24 7.78
N LEU A 23 -8.79 5.04 6.50
CA LEU A 23 -8.29 3.94 5.66
C LEU A 23 -7.37 4.46 4.55
N ILE A 24 -6.72 3.54 3.83
CA ILE A 24 -5.91 3.91 2.67
C ILE A 24 -6.81 4.49 1.57
N SER A 25 -6.55 5.75 1.21
CA SER A 25 -7.34 6.52 0.23
C SER A 25 -7.27 5.92 -1.17
N THR A 26 -8.37 6.06 -1.91
CA THR A 26 -8.48 5.71 -3.33
C THR A 26 -8.00 6.81 -4.26
N SER A 27 -7.81 8.04 -3.76
CA SER A 27 -7.67 9.23 -4.59
C SER A 27 -6.33 9.95 -4.47
N HIS A 28 -5.66 9.81 -3.33
CA HIS A 28 -4.38 10.45 -3.03
C HIS A 28 -3.43 9.51 -2.28
N ASP A 29 -2.17 9.92 -2.20
CA ASP A 29 -1.18 9.22 -1.38
C ASP A 29 -1.60 9.28 0.08
N THR A 30 -1.38 8.19 0.78
CA THR A 30 -1.79 8.00 2.17
C THR A 30 -0.57 7.76 3.04
N THR A 31 -0.39 8.53 4.11
CA THR A 31 0.73 8.35 5.04
C THR A 31 0.21 7.94 6.41
N LEU A 32 0.64 6.76 6.87
CA LEU A 32 0.43 6.27 8.23
C LEU A 32 1.60 6.70 9.10
N HIS A 33 1.31 7.35 10.22
CA HIS A 33 2.25 7.54 11.32
C HIS A 33 2.12 6.35 12.28
N TYR A 34 3.21 5.66 12.58
CA TYR A 34 3.17 4.51 13.47
C TYR A 34 4.08 4.69 14.68
N PHE A 35 3.64 4.10 15.79
CA PHE A 35 4.41 3.89 17.00
C PHE A 35 4.35 2.41 17.36
N VAL A 36 5.51 1.76 17.52
CA VAL A 36 5.59 0.41 18.08
C VAL A 36 6.24 0.48 19.46
N LEU A 37 5.46 0.11 20.47
CA LEU A 37 5.86 0.07 21.88
C LEU A 37 6.20 -1.36 22.26
N SER A 38 7.29 -1.52 22.99
CA SER A 38 7.73 -2.81 23.51
C SER A 38 8.51 -2.61 24.80
N GLU A 39 8.39 -3.56 25.73
CA GLU A 39 9.32 -3.65 26.85
C GLU A 39 10.73 -4.00 26.32
N PRO A 40 11.78 -3.26 26.71
CA PRO A 40 13.15 -3.58 26.32
C PRO A 40 13.55 -4.97 26.78
N TYR A 41 14.15 -5.77 25.88
CA TYR A 41 14.49 -7.17 26.18
C TYR A 41 15.43 -7.33 27.39
N TYR A 42 16.26 -6.33 27.70
CA TYR A 42 17.21 -6.41 28.82
C TYR A 42 16.54 -6.34 30.19
N LEU A 43 15.31 -5.81 30.29
CA LEU A 43 14.57 -5.77 31.56
C LEU A 43 14.18 -7.17 32.06
N GLU A 44 14.18 -8.19 31.19
CA GLU A 44 14.01 -9.59 31.61
C GLU A 44 15.15 -10.05 32.55
N GLU A 45 16.37 -9.56 32.30
CA GLU A 45 17.58 -9.89 33.07
C GLU A 45 17.91 -8.84 34.13
N PHE A 46 17.52 -7.57 33.90
CA PHE A 46 17.77 -6.43 34.80
C PHE A 46 16.48 -5.65 35.12
N PRO A 47 15.53 -6.23 35.89
CA PRO A 47 14.24 -5.60 36.19
C PRO A 47 14.37 -4.25 36.94
N GLU A 48 15.47 -4.05 37.66
CA GLU A 48 15.74 -2.83 38.44
C GLU A 48 16.07 -1.59 37.59
N GLU A 49 16.40 -1.77 36.31
CA GLU A 49 16.62 -0.65 35.37
C GLU A 49 15.30 -0.03 34.87
N GLY A 50 14.16 -0.69 35.15
CA GLY A 50 12.82 -0.29 34.73
C GLY A 50 12.02 0.53 35.76
N PRO A 51 10.78 0.91 35.41
CA PRO A 51 10.07 0.56 34.17
C PRO A 51 10.51 1.43 32.98
N GLU A 52 10.69 0.80 31.82
CA GLU A 52 11.01 1.49 30.58
C GLU A 52 10.22 0.91 29.41
N THR A 53 9.85 1.77 28.47
CA THR A 53 9.19 1.41 27.22
C THR A 53 10.03 1.89 26.06
N LYS A 54 10.41 0.97 25.18
CA LYS A 54 11.10 1.29 23.94
C LYS A 54 10.08 1.59 22.86
N VAL A 55 10.26 2.72 22.20
CA VAL A 55 9.35 3.26 21.19
C VAL A 55 10.08 3.33 19.86
N ARG A 56 9.43 2.81 18.82
CA ARG A 56 9.86 2.96 17.43
C ARG A 56 8.81 3.74 16.66
N GLU A 57 9.23 4.89 16.15
CA GLU A 57 8.38 5.83 15.47
C GLU A 57 8.80 5.95 14.01
N GLY A 58 7.83 6.00 13.10
CA GLY A 58 8.09 6.25 11.70
C GLY A 58 6.84 6.51 10.89
N LYS A 59 7.04 6.67 9.57
CA LYS A 59 5.95 6.89 8.61
C LYS A 59 6.04 5.88 7.47
N ILE A 60 4.88 5.42 7.00
CA ILE A 60 4.74 4.59 5.81
C ILE A 60 3.80 5.31 4.87
N THR A 61 4.20 5.47 3.61
CA THR A 61 3.36 6.11 2.60
C THR A 61 2.98 5.10 1.51
N TRP A 62 1.69 4.98 1.25
CA TRP A 62 1.17 4.30 0.06
C TRP A 62 0.82 5.34 -0.98
N GLU A 63 1.26 5.12 -2.22
CA GLU A 63 0.65 5.80 -3.36
C GLU A 63 -0.79 5.31 -3.52
N LYS A 64 -1.65 6.13 -4.15
CA LYS A 64 -3.02 5.70 -4.45
C LYS A 64 -3.03 4.31 -5.12
N PRO A 65 -3.87 3.37 -4.65
CA PRO A 65 -3.86 2.01 -5.15
C PRO A 65 -4.34 1.98 -6.61
N LYS A 66 -3.69 1.17 -7.46
CA LYS A 66 -4.07 1.03 -8.87
C LYS A 66 -4.80 -0.27 -9.13
N LEU A 67 -5.81 -0.24 -9.98
CA LEU A 67 -6.43 -1.46 -10.52
C LEU A 67 -5.48 -2.12 -11.52
N LEU A 68 -5.33 -3.44 -11.39
CA LEU A 68 -4.53 -4.28 -12.26
C LEU A 68 -5.38 -5.28 -13.00
N THR A 69 -4.93 -5.61 -14.20
CA THR A 69 -5.35 -6.78 -14.96
C THR A 69 -4.16 -7.71 -15.22
N PRO A 70 -4.39 -8.99 -15.57
CA PRO A 70 -3.32 -9.89 -15.97
C PRO A 70 -2.43 -9.34 -17.11
N ASP A 71 -3.03 -8.71 -18.12
CA ASP A 71 -2.28 -8.09 -19.23
C ASP A 71 -1.32 -7.01 -18.76
N TYR A 72 -1.77 -6.16 -17.83
CA TYR A 72 -0.92 -5.12 -17.25
C TYR A 72 0.28 -5.73 -16.49
N MET A 73 0.07 -6.85 -15.81
CA MET A 73 1.12 -7.56 -15.07
C MET A 73 2.17 -8.21 -15.99
N ILE A 74 1.76 -8.76 -17.14
CA ILE A 74 2.68 -9.38 -18.12
C ILE A 74 3.74 -8.39 -18.63
N ASN A 75 3.33 -7.13 -18.77
CA ASN A 75 4.19 -6.04 -19.24
C ASN A 75 5.08 -5.43 -18.14
N MET A 76 4.96 -5.91 -16.89
CA MET A 76 5.90 -5.54 -15.84
C MET A 76 7.27 -6.20 -16.03
N SER A 77 8.32 -5.49 -15.63
CA SER A 77 9.68 -6.02 -15.57
C SER A 77 9.86 -6.96 -14.37
N GLY A 78 10.68 -8.01 -14.51
CA GLY A 78 11.14 -8.84 -13.39
C GLY A 78 10.81 -10.34 -13.51
N PHE A 79 9.99 -10.73 -14.48
CA PHE A 79 9.62 -12.13 -14.69
C PHE A 79 10.50 -12.84 -15.73
N SER A 80 10.79 -14.12 -15.51
CA SER A 80 11.43 -14.98 -16.51
C SER A 80 10.51 -15.20 -17.71
N GLY A 81 11.06 -15.69 -18.84
CA GLY A 81 10.26 -15.98 -20.03
C GLY A 81 9.17 -17.03 -19.79
N GLU A 82 9.44 -18.03 -18.95
CA GLU A 82 8.50 -19.07 -18.54
C GLU A 82 7.37 -18.51 -17.68
N ALA A 83 7.70 -17.64 -16.71
CA ALA A 83 6.71 -16.97 -15.89
C ALA A 83 5.78 -16.08 -16.72
N LYS A 84 6.31 -15.38 -17.73
CA LYS A 84 5.51 -14.61 -18.69
C LYS A 84 4.54 -15.51 -19.49
N LYS A 85 4.99 -16.68 -19.95
CA LYS A 85 4.12 -17.65 -20.65
C LYS A 85 3.02 -18.17 -19.74
N ALA A 86 3.34 -18.49 -18.48
CA ALA A 86 2.34 -18.92 -17.50
C ALA A 86 1.30 -17.83 -17.22
N MET A 87 1.73 -16.57 -17.07
CA MET A 87 0.81 -15.45 -16.90
C MET A 87 -0.05 -15.21 -18.14
N GLN A 88 0.48 -15.41 -19.35
CA GLN A 88 -0.33 -15.33 -20.57
C GLN A 88 -1.43 -16.38 -20.61
N MET A 89 -1.17 -17.60 -20.12
CA MET A 89 -2.21 -18.64 -20.01
C MET A 89 -3.32 -18.19 -19.05
N ILE A 90 -2.96 -17.64 -17.90
CA ILE A 90 -3.91 -17.12 -16.91
C ILE A 90 -4.71 -15.94 -17.49
N ALA A 91 -4.05 -15.02 -18.19
CA ALA A 91 -4.70 -13.87 -18.84
C ALA A 91 -5.72 -14.30 -19.91
N ASN A 92 -5.47 -15.42 -20.61
CA ASN A 92 -6.43 -15.95 -21.57
C ASN A 92 -7.65 -16.59 -20.91
N GLU A 93 -7.49 -17.16 -19.71
CA GLU A 93 -8.58 -17.77 -18.94
C GLU A 93 -9.43 -16.72 -18.23
N ASN A 94 -8.80 -15.70 -17.64
CA ASN A 94 -9.46 -14.66 -16.84
C ASN A 94 -8.89 -13.26 -17.15
N PRO A 95 -9.13 -12.70 -18.36
CA PRO A 95 -8.49 -11.46 -18.82
C PRO A 95 -8.85 -10.22 -17.99
N ASP A 96 -9.98 -10.28 -17.30
CA ASP A 96 -10.56 -9.13 -16.59
C ASP A 96 -10.42 -9.24 -15.08
N LEU A 97 -9.77 -10.27 -14.55
CA LEU A 97 -9.57 -10.44 -13.12
C LEU A 97 -8.93 -9.19 -12.51
N ALA A 98 -9.62 -8.57 -11.55
CA ALA A 98 -9.17 -7.34 -10.93
C ALA A 98 -8.19 -7.62 -9.79
N GLY A 99 -7.01 -6.99 -9.85
CA GLY A 99 -6.07 -6.90 -8.73
C GLY A 99 -5.93 -5.47 -8.23
N LEU A 100 -5.53 -5.31 -6.96
CA LEU A 100 -5.12 -4.00 -6.42
C LEU A 100 -3.60 -3.96 -6.26
N LEU A 101 -2.95 -3.03 -6.94
CA LEU A 101 -1.54 -2.74 -6.76
C LEU A 101 -1.36 -1.62 -5.74
N TYR A 102 -0.65 -1.97 -4.68
CA TYR A 102 -0.17 -1.01 -3.71
C TYR A 102 1.30 -0.73 -3.96
N LYS A 103 1.65 0.54 -4.15
CA LYS A 103 3.03 0.98 -4.12
C LYS A 103 3.32 1.61 -2.78
N MET A 104 3.95 0.82 -1.92
CA MET A 104 4.32 1.21 -0.56
C MET A 104 5.77 1.69 -0.52
N ASN A 105 5.97 2.88 0.03
CA ASN A 105 7.29 3.44 0.31
C ASN A 105 7.57 3.31 1.81
N TYR A 106 8.43 2.37 2.16
CA TYR A 106 8.96 2.19 3.52
C TYR A 106 10.48 2.32 3.50
N ARG A 107 11.02 3.22 4.32
CA ARG A 107 12.46 3.44 4.44
C ARG A 107 12.90 3.19 5.87
N LYS A 108 13.54 2.05 6.11
CA LYS A 108 14.05 1.67 7.44
C LYS A 108 15.02 2.70 8.06
N GLN A 109 15.62 3.56 7.24
CA GLN A 109 16.55 4.61 7.66
C GLN A 109 15.85 5.81 8.33
N SER A 110 14.53 5.97 8.15
CA SER A 110 13.76 7.09 8.73
C SER A 110 13.03 6.72 10.03
N ILE A 111 13.48 5.67 10.71
CA ILE A 111 12.87 5.19 11.96
C ILE A 111 13.58 5.85 13.14
N SER A 112 12.82 6.58 13.94
CA SER A 112 13.28 7.08 15.23
C SER A 112 13.10 5.98 16.28
N THR A 113 14.12 5.75 17.10
CA THR A 113 14.04 4.83 18.25
C THR A 113 14.45 5.57 19.50
N PHE A 114 13.62 5.52 20.53
CA PHE A 114 13.85 6.17 21.81
C PHE A 114 13.21 5.37 22.94
N THR A 115 13.54 5.71 24.18
CA THR A 115 13.02 5.06 25.39
C THR A 115 12.27 6.10 26.21
N ILE A 116 11.10 5.71 26.73
CA ILE A 116 10.34 6.44 27.73
C ILE A 116 10.51 5.69 29.04
N SER A 117 11.00 6.34 30.10
CA SER A 117 11.21 5.75 31.42
C SER A 117 9.89 5.61 32.21
N ARG A 118 8.94 4.89 31.62
CA ARG A 118 7.62 4.57 32.16
C ARG A 118 7.18 3.19 31.66
N GLU A 119 6.21 2.60 32.35
CA GLU A 119 5.52 1.40 31.89
C GLU A 119 4.71 1.67 30.61
N LEU A 120 4.38 0.61 29.88
CA LEU A 120 3.82 0.69 28.52
C LEU A 120 2.52 1.51 28.45
N GLU A 121 1.61 1.33 29.42
CA GLU A 121 0.35 2.08 29.48
C GLU A 121 0.58 3.59 29.63
N LYS A 122 1.54 3.98 30.48
CA LYS A 122 1.89 5.39 30.67
C LYS A 122 2.69 5.98 29.51
N ALA A 123 3.51 5.17 28.86
CA ALA A 123 4.18 5.57 27.63
C ALA A 123 3.19 5.75 26.46
N GLN A 124 2.15 4.91 26.38
CA GLN A 124 1.05 5.08 25.43
C GLN A 124 0.33 6.41 25.68
N GLU A 125 -0.11 6.67 26.93
CA GLU A 125 -0.77 7.95 27.28
C GLU A 125 0.11 9.16 26.92
N GLU A 126 1.43 9.09 27.16
CA GLU A 126 2.37 10.17 26.81
C GLU A 126 2.44 10.39 25.29
N ILE A 127 2.51 9.32 24.49
CA ILE A 127 2.53 9.42 23.03
C ILE A 127 1.22 9.99 22.49
N GLU A 128 0.08 9.51 22.97
CA GLU A 128 -1.24 9.99 22.55
C GLU A 128 -1.40 11.50 22.79
N ASN A 129 -0.93 12.00 23.95
CA ASN A 129 -1.10 13.40 24.30
C ASN A 129 -0.04 14.35 23.71
N GLU A 130 1.19 13.87 23.51
CA GLU A 130 2.32 14.76 23.16
C GLU A 130 2.83 14.60 21.72
N ARG A 131 2.51 13.48 21.06
CA ARG A 131 3.08 13.12 19.74
C ARG A 131 2.05 12.99 18.64
N ILE A 132 0.80 12.76 18.99
CA ILE A 132 -0.32 12.61 18.05
C ILE A 132 -1.10 13.92 18.06
N ASN A 133 -1.31 14.51 16.89
CA ASN A 133 -2.19 15.67 16.76
C ASN A 133 -3.61 15.21 16.45
N ASP A 134 -4.61 16.00 16.83
CA ASP A 134 -6.02 15.72 16.53
C ASP A 134 -6.33 15.62 15.03
N GLU A 135 -5.46 16.13 14.16
CA GLU A 135 -5.60 16.03 12.69
C GLU A 135 -4.96 14.76 12.09
N ASP A 136 -4.18 14.01 12.87
CA ASP A 136 -3.45 12.81 12.42
C ASP A 136 -4.34 11.55 12.47
N ASN A 137 -5.42 11.53 11.68
CA ASN A 137 -6.41 10.44 11.60
C ASN A 137 -5.83 9.07 11.15
N LEU A 138 -4.62 9.07 10.60
CA LEU A 138 -3.89 7.86 10.21
C LEU A 138 -2.69 7.64 11.12
N THR A 139 -2.99 7.43 12.39
CA THR A 139 -2.00 7.07 13.40
C THR A 139 -2.32 5.72 14.01
N VAL A 140 -1.29 4.92 14.26
CA VAL A 140 -1.43 3.63 14.95
C VAL A 140 -0.42 3.53 16.10
N ILE A 141 -0.87 3.01 17.24
CA ILE A 141 0.00 2.56 18.33
C ILE A 141 -0.13 1.05 18.44
N ILE A 142 1.00 0.35 18.30
CA ILE A 142 1.09 -1.10 18.30
C ILE A 142 1.92 -1.54 19.50
N LYS A 143 1.39 -2.46 20.30
CA LYS A 143 2.18 -3.20 21.27
C LYS A 143 2.80 -4.42 20.58
N GLY A 144 4.13 -4.43 20.53
CA GLY A 144 4.92 -5.47 19.91
C GLY A 144 5.99 -6.05 20.83
N VAL A 145 6.78 -6.96 20.29
CA VAL A 145 7.93 -7.57 20.99
C VAL A 145 9.22 -6.91 20.50
N ASP A 146 10.12 -6.50 21.39
CA ASP A 146 11.25 -5.61 21.05
C ASP A 146 12.11 -6.11 19.89
N GLU A 147 12.47 -7.39 19.88
CA GLU A 147 13.32 -7.98 18.83
C GLU A 147 12.60 -8.18 17.49
N LEU A 148 11.26 -8.25 17.49
CA LEU A 148 10.42 -8.60 16.34
C LEU A 148 9.30 -7.58 16.11
N TRP A 149 9.54 -6.33 16.49
CA TRP A 149 8.61 -5.22 16.37
C TRP A 149 8.15 -4.99 14.91
N ASP A 150 9.03 -5.28 13.95
CA ASP A 150 8.74 -5.15 12.52
C ASP A 150 7.77 -6.21 12.03
N VAL A 151 7.75 -7.39 12.66
CA VAL A 151 6.73 -8.43 12.42
C VAL A 151 5.34 -7.92 12.84
N SER A 152 5.25 -7.29 14.02
CA SER A 152 4.01 -6.68 14.52
C SER A 152 3.51 -5.57 13.58
N LEU A 153 4.41 -4.68 13.15
CA LEU A 153 4.09 -3.64 12.17
C LEU A 153 3.62 -4.22 10.83
N MET A 154 4.30 -5.26 10.32
CA MET A 154 3.90 -5.91 9.07
C MET A 154 2.54 -6.61 9.17
N LYS A 155 2.22 -7.25 10.31
CA LYS A 155 0.88 -7.81 10.56
C LYS A 155 -0.18 -6.72 10.47
N PHE A 156 0.05 -5.57 11.10
CA PHE A 156 -0.86 -4.45 11.07
C PHE A 156 -1.03 -3.87 9.65
N ILE A 157 0.06 -3.64 8.93
CA ILE A 157 0.02 -3.15 7.53
C ILE A 157 -0.87 -4.03 6.67
N GLN A 158 -0.70 -5.35 6.75
CA GLN A 158 -1.53 -6.29 5.98
C GLN A 158 -3.00 -6.20 6.37
N SER A 159 -3.29 -6.07 7.67
CA SER A 159 -4.65 -5.88 8.17
C SER A 159 -5.28 -4.58 7.65
N LEU A 160 -4.54 -3.47 7.70
CA LEU A 160 -4.99 -2.17 7.19
C LEU A 160 -5.23 -2.19 5.69
N MET A 161 -4.33 -2.82 4.92
CA MET A 161 -4.49 -2.98 3.47
C MET A 161 -5.73 -3.80 3.12
N LEU A 162 -5.96 -4.93 3.81
CA LEU A 162 -7.17 -5.74 3.60
C LEU A 162 -8.43 -4.97 3.98
N LYS A 163 -8.44 -4.33 5.16
CA LYS A 163 -9.57 -3.51 5.62
C LYS A 163 -9.89 -2.39 4.61
N SER A 164 -8.85 -1.71 4.10
CA SER A 164 -8.98 -0.63 3.11
C SER A 164 -9.49 -1.14 1.76
N ALA A 165 -8.97 -2.27 1.28
CA ALA A 165 -9.42 -2.90 0.04
C ALA A 165 -10.93 -3.19 0.08
N TYR A 166 -11.40 -3.88 1.12
CA TYR A 166 -12.79 -4.33 1.19
C TYR A 166 -13.78 -3.25 1.63
N LYS A 167 -13.38 -2.33 2.52
CA LYS A 167 -14.31 -1.32 3.09
C LYS A 167 -14.30 0.01 2.36
N SER A 168 -13.30 0.28 1.53
CA SER A 168 -13.17 1.56 0.84
C SER A 168 -12.96 1.39 -0.66
N GLN A 169 -11.91 0.69 -1.07
CA GLN A 169 -11.44 0.76 -2.46
C GLN A 169 -12.29 -0.05 -3.43
N LEU A 170 -12.62 -1.31 -3.11
CA LEU A 170 -13.49 -2.12 -3.95
C LEU A 170 -14.89 -1.49 -4.10
N PRO A 171 -15.58 -1.08 -3.01
CA PRO A 171 -16.85 -0.37 -3.14
C PRO A 171 -16.77 0.91 -3.97
N TYR A 172 -15.71 1.71 -3.78
CA TYR A 172 -15.48 2.92 -4.56
C TYR A 172 -15.36 2.64 -6.05
N TYR A 173 -14.57 1.63 -6.42
CA TYR A 173 -14.36 1.27 -7.83
C TYR A 173 -15.59 0.64 -8.47
N GLU A 174 -16.39 -0.09 -7.70
CA GLU A 174 -17.66 -0.65 -8.15
C GLU A 174 -18.70 0.48 -8.39
N GLU A 175 -18.81 1.44 -7.46
CA GLU A 175 -19.70 2.61 -7.60
C GLU A 175 -19.31 3.49 -8.81
N LYS A 176 -18.01 3.62 -9.09
CA LYS A 176 -17.50 4.32 -10.27
C LYS A 176 -17.68 3.55 -11.57
N GLY A 177 -18.14 2.29 -11.52
CA GLY A 177 -18.28 1.44 -12.70
C GLY A 177 -16.95 1.00 -13.30
N TYR A 178 -15.87 1.00 -12.51
CA TYR A 178 -14.56 0.46 -12.92
C TYR A 178 -14.46 -1.04 -12.63
N LEU A 179 -15.26 -1.53 -11.69
CA LEU A 179 -15.38 -2.94 -11.35
C LEU A 179 -16.81 -3.42 -11.51
N SER A 180 -16.93 -4.70 -11.83
CA SER A 180 -18.16 -5.48 -11.72
C SER A 180 -17.84 -6.85 -11.11
N THR A 181 -18.87 -7.62 -10.83
CA THR A 181 -18.73 -9.02 -10.39
C THR A 181 -19.14 -9.93 -11.54
N ASP A 182 -18.31 -10.93 -11.86
CA ASP A 182 -18.63 -11.93 -12.89
C ASP A 182 -19.63 -13.00 -12.39
N GLU A 183 -19.97 -13.96 -13.24
CA GLU A 183 -20.93 -15.03 -12.89
C GLU A 183 -20.42 -15.98 -11.79
N GLU A 184 -19.10 -16.03 -11.58
CA GLU A 184 -18.45 -16.88 -10.57
C GLU A 184 -18.26 -16.15 -9.22
N GLY A 185 -18.53 -14.84 -9.18
CA GLY A 185 -18.42 -14.02 -7.98
C GLY A 185 -17.07 -13.34 -7.82
N TYR A 186 -16.20 -13.34 -8.84
CA TYR A 186 -14.93 -12.63 -8.82
C TYR A 186 -15.10 -11.18 -9.27
N SER A 187 -14.32 -10.29 -8.66
CA SER A 187 -14.21 -8.91 -9.10
C SER A 187 -13.45 -8.85 -10.43
N VAL A 188 -14.08 -8.24 -11.43
CA VAL A 188 -13.52 -8.05 -12.77
C VAL A 188 -13.55 -6.58 -13.15
N VAL A 189 -12.56 -6.13 -13.92
CA VAL A 189 -12.51 -4.76 -14.42
C VAL A 189 -13.54 -4.53 -15.52
N THR A 190 -14.16 -3.35 -15.51
CA THR A 190 -15.03 -2.90 -16.59
C THR A 190 -14.18 -2.22 -17.67
N ARG A 191 -14.39 -2.59 -18.94
CA ARG A 191 -13.64 -2.06 -20.08
C ARG A 191 -14.49 -1.14 -20.95
N ASN A 192 -13.82 -0.19 -21.61
CA ASN A 192 -14.41 0.64 -22.65
C ASN A 192 -14.54 -0.12 -23.98
N LEU A 193 -15.08 0.52 -25.02
CA LEU A 193 -15.26 -0.09 -26.36
C LEU A 193 -13.94 -0.47 -27.05
N GLU A 194 -12.82 0.11 -26.62
CA GLU A 194 -11.48 -0.17 -27.14
C GLU A 194 -10.79 -1.32 -26.38
N GLY A 195 -11.48 -1.89 -25.39
CA GLY A 195 -10.96 -2.99 -24.57
C GLY A 195 -9.96 -2.52 -23.50
N LEU A 196 -9.91 -1.25 -23.14
CA LEU A 196 -9.10 -0.75 -22.04
C LEU A 196 -9.95 -0.62 -20.76
N PRO A 197 -9.45 -0.99 -19.56
CA PRO A 197 -10.18 -0.75 -18.32
C PRO A 197 -10.53 0.73 -18.17
N ILE A 198 -11.77 1.04 -17.78
CA ILE A 198 -12.27 2.42 -17.72
C ILE A 198 -11.40 3.27 -16.80
N ALA A 199 -11.05 2.74 -15.62
CA ALA A 199 -10.14 3.41 -14.68
C ALA A 199 -8.78 3.76 -15.30
N ALA A 200 -8.24 2.86 -16.12
CA ALA A 200 -6.95 3.07 -16.79
C ALA A 200 -7.07 4.15 -17.88
N SER A 201 -8.16 4.12 -18.65
CA SER A 201 -8.45 5.13 -19.65
C SER A 201 -8.51 6.52 -19.03
N GLU A 202 -9.25 6.69 -17.94
CA GLU A 202 -9.36 7.98 -17.25
C GLU A 202 -8.02 8.44 -16.65
N GLU A 203 -7.23 7.51 -16.10
CA GLU A 203 -5.89 7.83 -15.62
C GLU A 203 -4.96 8.30 -16.74
N ILE A 204 -4.98 7.63 -17.89
CA ILE A 204 -4.18 8.01 -19.08
C ILE A 204 -4.57 9.40 -19.57
N GLU A 205 -5.87 9.70 -19.69
CA GLU A 205 -6.34 11.03 -20.11
C GLU A 205 -5.85 12.13 -19.15
N ARG A 206 -5.94 11.89 -17.84
CA ARG A 206 -5.39 12.81 -16.84
C ARG A 206 -3.88 13.00 -16.97
N MET A 207 -3.13 11.92 -17.26
CA MET A 207 -1.68 12.02 -17.48
C MET A 207 -1.35 12.83 -18.74
N PHE A 208 -2.12 12.71 -19.82
CA PHE A 208 -1.98 13.56 -21.00
C PHE A 208 -2.15 15.05 -20.65
N GLU A 209 -3.16 15.39 -19.84
CA GLU A 209 -3.37 16.77 -19.40
C GLU A 209 -2.21 17.30 -18.55
N MET A 210 -1.71 16.50 -17.60
CA MET A 210 -0.58 16.88 -16.75
C MET A 210 0.69 17.12 -17.57
N VAL A 211 0.98 16.24 -18.54
CA VAL A 211 2.14 16.41 -19.43
C VAL A 211 2.00 17.69 -20.27
N LYS A 212 0.80 17.96 -20.81
CA LYS A 212 0.53 19.19 -21.58
C LYS A 212 0.73 20.46 -20.74
N LYS A 213 0.46 20.40 -19.43
CA LYS A 213 0.71 21.50 -18.48
C LYS A 213 2.15 21.59 -17.99
N GLY A 214 3.00 20.62 -18.34
CA GLY A 214 4.39 20.53 -17.83
C GLY A 214 4.50 20.03 -16.39
N GLU A 215 3.43 19.44 -15.84
CA GLU A 215 3.36 18.96 -14.46
C GLU A 215 3.86 17.51 -14.29
N GLU A 216 4.01 16.78 -15.40
CA GLU A 216 4.44 15.38 -15.41
C GLU A 216 5.41 15.11 -16.57
N ASP A 217 6.37 14.22 -16.32
CA ASP A 217 7.35 13.81 -17.33
C ASP A 217 6.67 12.91 -18.40
N PRO A 218 6.72 13.27 -19.70
CA PRO A 218 6.19 12.44 -20.78
C PRO A 218 6.67 10.99 -20.76
N ALA A 219 7.88 10.72 -20.24
CA ALA A 219 8.40 9.36 -20.11
C ALA A 219 7.61 8.52 -19.10
N LYS A 220 6.93 9.13 -18.11
CA LYS A 220 6.00 8.41 -17.23
C LYS A 220 4.74 7.99 -18.00
N LEU A 221 4.15 8.89 -18.78
CA LEU A 221 3.00 8.59 -19.63
C LEU A 221 3.32 7.47 -20.62
N LYS A 222 4.47 7.54 -21.30
CA LYS A 222 4.91 6.48 -22.23
C LYS A 222 4.97 5.11 -21.56
N ARG A 223 5.58 5.03 -20.38
CA ARG A 223 5.68 3.77 -19.62
C ARG A 223 4.31 3.23 -19.23
N GLU A 224 3.37 4.09 -18.86
CA GLU A 224 2.01 3.66 -18.50
C GLU A 224 1.26 3.12 -19.73
N LEU A 225 1.34 3.82 -20.88
CA LEU A 225 0.78 3.34 -22.14
C LEU A 225 1.36 1.99 -22.59
N ASP A 226 2.66 1.79 -22.38
CA ASP A 226 3.34 0.52 -22.68
C ASP A 226 2.88 -0.62 -21.76
N ARG A 227 2.68 -0.34 -20.47
CA ARG A 227 2.19 -1.35 -19.51
C ARG A 227 0.79 -1.82 -19.86
N TRP A 228 -0.08 -0.90 -20.26
CA TRP A 228 -1.42 -1.24 -20.75
C TRP A 228 -1.41 -1.85 -22.16
N GLY A 229 -0.27 -1.83 -22.87
CA GLY A 229 -0.17 -2.35 -24.24
C GLY A 229 -0.88 -1.49 -25.29
N VAL A 230 -1.29 -0.28 -24.94
CA VAL A 230 -2.12 0.59 -25.79
C VAL A 230 -1.34 1.69 -26.51
N PHE A 231 -0.02 1.75 -26.36
CA PHE A 231 0.78 2.83 -26.95
C PHE A 231 0.50 3.06 -28.45
N ASN A 232 0.32 1.99 -29.23
CA ASN A 232 0.04 2.12 -30.66
C ASN A 232 -1.26 2.91 -30.95
N ALA A 233 -2.30 2.75 -30.12
CA ALA A 233 -3.56 3.48 -30.27
C ALA A 233 -3.42 4.95 -29.87
N TYR A 234 -2.51 5.27 -28.95
CA TYR A 234 -2.27 6.62 -28.44
C TYR A 234 -1.06 7.31 -29.07
N GLN A 235 -0.38 6.67 -30.03
CA GLN A 235 0.91 7.07 -30.54
C GLN A 235 0.89 8.49 -31.13
N ASP A 236 -0.09 8.77 -31.98
CA ASP A 236 -0.20 10.08 -32.65
C ASP A 236 -0.44 11.19 -31.63
N ARG A 237 -1.39 10.98 -30.71
CA ARG A 237 -1.67 11.90 -29.59
C ARG A 237 -0.45 12.13 -28.71
N PHE A 238 0.33 11.08 -28.45
CA PHE A 238 1.56 11.17 -27.66
C PHE A 238 2.63 12.00 -28.36
N PHE A 239 2.82 11.81 -29.67
CA PHE A 239 3.79 12.62 -30.43
C PHE A 239 3.34 14.07 -30.65
N ASP A 240 2.03 14.32 -30.71
CA ASP A 240 1.48 15.67 -30.77
C ASP A 240 1.82 16.51 -29.52
N LEU A 241 2.13 15.89 -28.38
CA LEU A 241 2.61 16.60 -27.19
C LEU A 241 3.96 17.31 -27.38
N PHE A 242 4.74 16.93 -28.40
CA PHE A 242 6.07 17.47 -28.68
C PHE A 242 6.12 18.32 -29.94
N LYS A 243 5.00 18.46 -30.65
CA LYS A 243 4.92 19.38 -31.78
C LYS A 243 4.79 20.79 -31.22
N GLU A 244 5.73 21.66 -31.55
CA GLU A 244 5.59 23.10 -31.34
C GLU A 244 4.45 23.62 -32.23
N ASP A 245 3.65 24.56 -31.72
CA ASP A 245 2.70 25.35 -32.53
C ASP A 245 3.43 26.25 -33.52
#